data_AF-A0A7S2KLK1-F1
#
_entry.id   AF-A0A7S2KLK1-F1
#
_cell.length_a   1.000
_cell.length_b   1.000
_cell.length_c   1.000
_cell.angle_alpha   90.00
_cell.angle_beta   90.00
_cell.angle_gamma   90.00
#
_symmetry.space_group_name_H-M   'P 1'
#
loop_
_entity.id
_entity.type
_entity.pdbx_description
1 polymer ?
#
loop_
_entity_poly.entity_id
_entity_poly.type
_entity_poly.pdbx_seq_one_letter_code
_entity_poly.pdbx_strand_id
1 'polypeptide(L)'
;ATVSRAGILYINEVDVGWRPLVETWVQGRENATERNNLPSLFDRYIEALVEMTRRGYKEVTSIRLINKVSTLIYLLEGMLPLVPEGKMSPETIESIFTFSAMW
;
A
#
# COMPACT_ATOMS: atom_id res chain seq x y z
N ALA A 1 -23.94 9.85 32.65
CA ALA A 1 -24.19 10.46 31.33
C ALA A 1 -22.85 10.63 30.62
N THR A 2 -22.48 9.67 29.78
CA THR A 2 -21.25 9.72 28.97
C THR A 2 -21.62 10.18 27.57
N VAL A 3 -20.91 11.19 27.06
CA VAL A 3 -20.92 11.76 25.70
C VAL A 3 -22.06 12.67 25.21
N SER A 4 -22.86 13.34 26.06
CA SER A 4 -23.87 14.30 25.55
C SER A 4 -23.34 15.71 25.22
N ARG A 5 -22.05 16.02 25.43
CA ARG A 5 -21.49 17.38 25.30
C ARG A 5 -20.31 17.50 24.31
N ALA A 6 -19.86 16.41 23.72
CA ALA A 6 -18.81 16.42 22.70
C ALA A 6 -19.43 16.06 21.35
N GLY A 7 -19.12 16.84 20.30
CA GLY A 7 -19.45 16.45 18.93
C GLY A 7 -18.62 15.23 18.54
N ILE A 8 -19.27 14.13 18.16
CA ILE A 8 -18.59 12.92 17.69
C ILE A 8 -18.56 12.98 16.17
N LEU A 9 -17.36 13.00 15.60
CA LEU A 9 -17.15 12.81 14.16
C LEU A 9 -16.84 11.34 13.92
N TYR A 10 -17.73 10.66 13.18
CA TYR A 10 -17.46 9.32 12.66
C TYR A 10 -16.79 9.46 11.30
N ILE A 11 -15.60 8.87 11.16
CA ILE A 11 -14.87 8.79 9.89
C ILE A 11 -14.99 7.35 9.42
N ASN A 12 -15.44 7.13 8.18
CA ASN A 12 -15.48 5.79 7.63
C ASN A 12 -14.10 5.37 7.15
N GLU A 13 -13.80 4.07 7.20
CA GLU A 13 -12.54 3.52 6.69
C GLU A 13 -12.34 3.75 5.19
N VAL A 14 -13.42 3.92 4.44
CA VAL A 14 -13.41 4.29 3.01
C VAL A 14 -13.08 5.76 2.78
N ASP A 15 -13.30 6.65 3.76
CA ASP A 15 -13.10 8.09 3.59
C ASP A 15 -11.61 8.45 3.59
N VAL A 16 -10.80 7.70 4.33
CA VAL A 16 -9.33 7.86 4.35
C VAL A 16 -8.63 6.77 3.56
N GLY A 17 -9.02 5.50 3.73
CA GLY A 17 -8.49 4.38 2.95
C GLY A 17 -6.96 4.22 3.01
N TRP A 18 -6.42 3.49 2.04
CA TRP A 18 -4.98 3.24 1.90
C TRP A 18 -4.28 4.24 0.97
N ARG A 19 -5.04 4.98 0.15
CA ARG A 19 -4.50 5.88 -0.89
C ARG A 19 -3.64 7.03 -0.33
N PRO A 20 -4.07 7.79 0.69
CA PRO A 20 -3.27 8.89 1.24
C PRO A 20 -1.94 8.44 1.84
N LEU A 21 -1.90 7.23 2.41
CA LEU A 21 -0.67 6.61 2.90
C LEU A 21 0.32 6.39 1.76
N VAL A 22 -0.13 5.76 0.67
CA VAL A 22 0.69 5.51 -0.52
C VAL A 22 1.13 6.81 -1.18
N GLU A 23 0.21 7.77 -1.36
CA GLU A 23 0.52 9.07 -1.97
C GLU A 23 1.61 9.81 -1.20
N THR A 24 1.46 9.91 0.12
CA THR A 24 2.45 10.58 0.98
C THR A 24 3.81 9.87 0.90
N TRP A 25 3.81 8.54 0.94
CA TRP A 25 5.03 7.75 0.85
C TRP A 25 5.73 7.89 -0.51
N VAL A 26 4.98 7.81 -1.61
CA VAL A 26 5.51 7.98 -2.97
C VAL A 26 6.06 9.39 -3.18
N GLN A 27 5.39 10.42 -2.67
CA GLN A 27 5.86 11.81 -2.75
C GLN A 27 7.21 12.01 -2.03
N GLY A 28 7.47 11.25 -0.97
CA GLY A 28 8.74 11.25 -0.25
C GLY A 28 9.91 10.56 -0.97
N ARG A 29 9.68 9.87 -2.10
CA ARG A 29 10.73 9.14 -2.82
C ARG A 29 11.65 10.09 -3.60
N GLU A 30 12.95 9.97 -3.38
CA GLU A 30 13.97 10.76 -4.09
C GLU A 30 14.11 10.33 -5.56
N ASN A 31 14.00 9.02 -5.83
CA ASN A 31 14.16 8.47 -7.17
C ASN A 31 12.91 8.70 -8.03
N ALA A 32 13.08 9.41 -9.14
CA ALA A 32 11.98 9.72 -10.07
C ALA A 32 11.39 8.46 -10.73
N THR A 33 12.20 7.44 -11.00
CA THR A 33 11.72 6.19 -11.61
C THR A 33 10.75 5.49 -10.66
N GLU A 34 11.07 5.42 -9.38
CA GLU A 34 10.18 4.86 -8.36
C GLU A 34 8.88 5.66 -8.27
N ARG A 35 8.99 7.00 -8.21
CA ARG A 35 7.85 7.91 -8.10
C ARG A 35 6.86 7.77 -9.25
N ASN A 36 7.36 7.53 -10.46
CA ASN A 36 6.54 7.42 -11.66
C ASN A 36 5.91 6.03 -11.84
N ASN A 37 6.56 4.96 -11.36
CA ASN A 37 6.11 3.58 -11.60
C ASN A 37 5.33 2.97 -10.43
N LEU A 38 5.62 3.34 -9.18
CA LEU A 38 4.97 2.74 -8.01
C LEU A 38 3.45 3.00 -7.93
N PRO A 39 2.91 4.21 -8.22
CA PRO A 39 1.49 4.48 -8.08
C PRO A 39 0.58 3.52 -8.85
N SER A 40 0.90 3.25 -10.12
CA SER A 40 0.10 2.37 -10.96
C SER A 40 0.13 0.92 -10.50
N LEU A 41 1.23 0.48 -9.85
CA LEU A 41 1.34 -0.84 -9.25
C LEU A 41 0.44 -0.96 -8.02
N PHE A 42 0.40 0.05 -7.15
CA PHE A 42 -0.53 0.04 -6.01
C PHE A 42 -1.98 -0.06 -6.47
N ASP A 43 -2.40 0.74 -7.45
CA ASP A 43 -3.76 0.65 -7.98
C ASP A 43 -4.06 -0.76 -8.52
N ARG A 44 -3.20 -1.28 -9.40
CA ARG A 44 -3.43 -2.58 -10.05
C ARG A 44 -3.48 -3.75 -9.06
N TYR A 45 -2.52 -3.84 -8.15
CA TYR A 45 -2.35 -5.01 -7.29
C TYR A 45 -3.20 -4.92 -6.03
N ILE A 46 -3.36 -3.75 -5.42
CA ILE A 46 -4.20 -3.61 -4.22
C ILE A 46 -5.67 -3.79 -4.56
N GLU A 47 -6.16 -3.27 -5.69
CA GLU A 47 -7.53 -3.51 -6.14
C GLU A 47 -7.79 -5.01 -6.38
N ALA A 48 -6.81 -5.73 -6.96
CA ALA A 48 -6.90 -7.17 -7.12
C ALA A 48 -6.98 -7.92 -5.78
N LEU A 49 -6.21 -7.52 -4.76
CA LEU A 49 -6.26 -8.11 -3.41
C LEU A 49 -7.62 -7.89 -2.74
N VAL A 50 -8.20 -6.69 -2.90
CA VAL A 50 -9.54 -6.38 -2.39
C VAL A 50 -10.59 -7.25 -3.06
N GLU A 51 -10.51 -7.38 -4.39
CA GLU A 51 -11.42 -8.21 -5.18
C GLU A 51 -11.31 -9.70 -4.81
N MET A 52 -10.10 -10.21 -4.57
CA MET A 52 -9.89 -11.59 -4.09
C MET A 52 -10.58 -11.84 -2.74
N THR A 53 -10.44 -10.91 -1.81
CA THR A 53 -11.10 -10.99 -0.51
C THR A 53 -12.62 -10.99 -0.67
N ARG A 54 -13.15 -10.13 -1.57
CA ARG A 54 -14.58 -10.06 -1.91
C ARG A 54 -15.11 -11.35 -2.54
N ARG A 55 -14.29 -12.06 -3.33
CA ARG A 55 -14.63 -13.34 -3.96
C ARG A 55 -14.59 -14.53 -3.00
N GLY A 56 -14.33 -14.30 -1.72
CA GLY A 56 -14.39 -15.33 -0.68
C GLY A 56 -13.05 -15.92 -0.30
N TYR A 57 -11.93 -15.30 -0.68
CA TYR A 57 -10.65 -15.62 -0.06
C TYR A 57 -10.75 -15.31 1.44
N LYS A 58 -10.57 -16.34 2.27
CA LYS A 58 -10.66 -16.21 3.73
C LYS A 58 -9.27 -16.28 4.34
N GLU A 59 -8.90 -15.22 5.03
CA GLU A 59 -7.69 -15.16 5.82
C GLU A 59 -7.94 -15.81 7.18
N VAL A 60 -6.94 -16.54 7.68
CA VAL A 60 -6.99 -17.14 9.03
C VAL A 60 -7.14 -16.05 10.10
N THR A 61 -6.43 -14.93 9.91
CA THR A 61 -6.52 -13.74 10.74
C THR A 61 -7.06 -12.59 9.90
N SER A 62 -8.08 -11.90 10.40
CA SER A 62 -8.58 -10.70 9.73
C SER A 62 -7.56 -9.57 9.85
N ILE A 63 -7.00 -9.14 8.72
CA ILE A 63 -6.06 -8.02 8.66
C ILE A 63 -6.71 -6.90 7.83
N ARG A 64 -6.73 -5.69 8.38
CA ARG A 64 -7.23 -4.51 7.67
C ARG A 64 -6.37 -4.23 6.43
N LEU A 65 -7.02 -3.81 5.33
CA LEU A 65 -6.32 -3.51 4.07
C LEU A 65 -5.18 -2.51 4.25
N ILE A 66 -5.41 -1.44 5.02
CA ILE A 66 -4.39 -0.44 5.30
C ILE A 66 -3.13 -1.04 5.95
N ASN A 67 -3.28 -2.02 6.84
CA ASN A 67 -2.13 -2.68 7.49
C ASN A 67 -1.35 -3.55 6.50
N LYS A 68 -2.04 -4.20 5.54
CA LYS A 68 -1.39 -4.94 4.45
C LYS A 68 -0.58 -3.99 3.58
N VAL A 69 -1.16 -2.85 3.21
CA VAL A 69 -0.47 -1.81 2.43
C VAL A 69 0.71 -1.23 3.20
N SER A 70 0.57 -0.97 4.51
CA SER A 70 1.71 -0.54 5.36
C SER A 70 2.83 -1.58 5.39
N THR A 71 2.50 -2.87 5.46
CA THR A 71 3.50 -3.96 5.44
C THR A 71 4.20 -4.03 4.08
N LEU A 72 3.45 -3.91 2.99
CA LEU A 72 4.00 -3.83 1.63
C LEU A 72 4.97 -2.65 1.50
N ILE A 73 4.60 -1.47 1.98
CA ILE A 73 5.48 -0.28 2.00
C ILE A 73 6.77 -0.58 2.78
N TYR A 74 6.64 -1.16 3.97
CA TYR A 74 7.79 -1.51 4.82
C TYR A 74 8.77 -2.46 4.11
N LEU A 75 8.25 -3.47 3.40
CA LEU A 75 9.07 -4.38 2.61
C LEU A 75 9.74 -3.67 1.42
N LEU A 76 9.02 -2.79 0.73
CA LEU A 76 9.55 -1.98 -0.36
C LEU A 76 10.67 -1.03 0.10
N GLU A 77 10.53 -0.42 1.27
CA GLU A 77 11.59 0.41 1.88
C GLU A 77 12.86 -0.38 2.16
N GLY A 78 12.73 -1.66 2.54
CA GLY A 78 13.88 -2.54 2.73
C GLY A 78 14.52 -3.00 1.42
N MET A 79 13.74 -3.23 0.36
CA MET A 79 14.23 -3.86 -0.87
C MET A 79 14.64 -2.89 -1.97
N LEU A 80 13.92 -1.78 -2.17
CA LEU A 80 14.22 -0.82 -3.24
C LEU A 80 15.65 -0.24 -3.14
N PRO A 81 16.18 0.11 -1.95
CA PRO A 81 17.55 0.59 -1.83
C PRO A 81 18.63 -0.46 -2.14
N LEU A 82 18.29 -1.75 -2.17
CA LEU A 82 19.22 -2.82 -2.50
C LEU A 82 19.44 -2.97 -4.02
N VAL A 83 18.64 -2.29 -4.84
CA VAL A 83 18.78 -2.31 -6.30
C VAL A 83 20.00 -1.49 -6.70
N PRO A 84 20.99 -2.07 -7.40
CA PRO A 84 22.17 -1.33 -7.85
C PRO A 84 21.79 -0.17 -8.79
N GLU A 85 22.55 0.92 -8.71
CA GLU A 85 22.42 2.04 -9.64
C GLU A 85 22.50 1.57 -11.11
N GLY A 86 21.62 2.11 -11.96
CA GLY A 86 21.51 1.71 -13.37
C GLY A 86 20.70 0.44 -13.63
N LYS A 87 20.29 -0.32 -12.61
CA LYS A 87 19.36 -1.46 -12.73
C LYS A 87 17.93 -1.15 -12.29
N MET A 88 17.65 0.09 -11.90
CA MET A 88 16.31 0.54 -11.52
C MET A 88 15.43 0.73 -12.77
N SER A 89 14.97 -0.38 -13.35
CA SER A 89 14.01 -0.40 -14.45
C SER A 89 12.58 -0.61 -13.94
N PRO A 90 11.54 -0.24 -14.71
CA PRO A 90 10.15 -0.52 -14.36
C PRO A 90 9.88 -2.00 -14.07
N GLU A 91 10.50 -2.91 -14.82
CA GLU A 91 10.34 -4.36 -14.66
C GLU A 91 10.96 -4.85 -13.35
N THR A 92 12.09 -4.26 -12.95
CA THR A 92 12.75 -4.56 -11.67
C THR A 92 11.89 -4.08 -10.50
N ILE A 93 11.32 -2.87 -10.60
CA ILE A 93 10.40 -2.32 -9.61
C ILE A 93 9.15 -3.20 -9.50
N GLU A 94 8.52 -3.58 -10.61
CA GLU A 94 7.34 -4.45 -10.60
C GLU A 94 7.65 -5.84 -10.03
N SER A 95 8.84 -6.39 -10.31
CA SER A 95 9.28 -7.67 -9.75
C SER A 95 9.42 -7.61 -8.22
N ILE A 96 10.08 -6.56 -7.70
CA ILE A 96 10.22 -6.34 -6.27
C ILE A 96 8.86 -6.08 -5.63
N PHE A 97 8.01 -5.28 -6.27
CA PHE A 97 6.66 -4.99 -5.78
C PHE A 97 5.82 -6.25 -5.65
N THR A 98 5.80 -7.09 -6.69
CA THR A 98 5.04 -8.33 -6.70
C THR A 98 5.55 -9.30 -5.63
N PHE A 99 6.87 -9.39 -5.47
CA PHE A 99 7.47 -10.18 -4.40
C PHE A 99 7.04 -9.67 -3.01
N SER A 100 7.12 -8.37 -2.76
CA SER A 100 6.68 -7.75 -1.50
C SER A 100 5.18 -7.95 -1.24
N ALA A 101 4.34 -7.89 -2.27
CA ALA A 101 2.89 -8.03 -2.13
C ALA A 101 2.43 -9.47 -1.83
N MET A 102 3.29 -10.45 -2.14
CA MET A 102 3.04 -11.87 -1.87
C MET A 102 3.49 -12.31 -0.48
N TRP A 103 4.34 -11.53 0.21
CA TRP A 103 4.87 -11.83 1.54
C TRP A 103 3.87 -11.47 2.65
#